data_AF-A0A167LXF6-F1
#
_entry.id   AF-A0A167LXF6-F1
#
_cell.length_a   1.000
_cell.length_b   1.000
_cell.length_c   1.000
_cell.angle_alpha   90.00
_cell.angle_beta   90.00
_cell.angle_gamma   90.00
#
_symmetry.space_group_name_H-M   'P 1'
#
loop_
_entity.id
_entity.type
_entity.pdbx_description
1 polymer ?
#
loop_
_entity_poly.entity_id
_entity_poly.type
_entity_poly.pdbx_seq_one_letter_code
_entity_poly.pdbx_strand_id
1 'polypeptide(L)'
;MEFPTGEPPSDMIPFLPPSVKELSFQVNLAVREQHRRLVDCLGQLSSPRAPLRSLSVIRLTSSTIDPFRWWTISNRSIALAGELMTLSMRLAEVGIHVTDDEDKWMARLG
;
A
#
# COMPACT_ATOMS: atom_id res chain seq x y z
N MET A 1 2.55 11.83 16.55
CA MET A 1 3.42 10.68 16.30
C MET A 1 3.61 10.64 14.80
N GLU A 2 4.77 11.04 14.30
CA GLU A 2 5.03 11.07 12.86
C GLU A 2 5.42 9.65 12.41
N PHE A 3 4.74 9.15 11.39
CA PHE A 3 5.06 7.87 10.79
C PHE A 3 6.25 8.05 9.82
N PRO A 4 7.20 7.11 9.78
CA PRO A 4 8.31 7.19 8.85
C PRO A 4 7.75 7.24 7.42
N THR A 5 7.99 8.35 6.73
CA THR A 5 7.61 8.54 5.32
C THR A 5 8.84 8.25 4.47
N GLY A 6 8.73 7.32 3.52
CA GLY A 6 9.85 6.95 2.65
C GLY A 6 9.42 6.02 1.51
N GLU A 7 10.32 5.85 0.53
CA GLU A 7 10.11 4.87 -0.54
C GLU A 7 10.09 3.44 0.05
N PRO A 8 9.21 2.55 -0.42
CA PRO A 8 9.18 1.16 0.05
C PRO A 8 10.51 0.45 -0.25
N PRO A 9 11.26 -0.02 0.78
CA PRO A 9 12.42 -0.85 0.55
C PRO A 9 11.98 -2.27 0.17
N SER A 10 12.74 -2.93 -0.69
CA SER A 10 12.69 -4.38 -0.83
C SER A 10 13.18 -4.99 0.49
N ASP A 11 12.32 -5.71 1.20
CA ASP A 11 12.59 -6.40 2.48
C ASP A 11 12.47 -5.58 3.77
N MET A 12 11.51 -4.66 3.85
CA MET A 12 11.24 -3.89 5.08
C MET A 12 10.62 -4.72 6.21
N ILE A 13 9.84 -5.75 5.87
CA ILE A 13 8.96 -6.48 6.81
C ILE A 13 9.68 -7.00 8.06
N PRO A 14 10.88 -7.61 7.98
CA PRO A 14 11.58 -8.12 9.16
C PRO A 14 12.00 -7.05 10.16
N PHE A 15 12.10 -5.79 9.72
CA PHE A 15 12.57 -4.66 10.53
C PHE A 15 11.43 -3.83 11.12
N LEU A 16 10.18 -4.12 10.74
CA LEU A 16 9.03 -3.42 11.28
C LEU A 16 8.81 -3.80 12.75
N PRO A 17 8.69 -2.82 13.65
CA PRO A 17 8.34 -3.10 15.04
C PRO A 17 7.01 -3.87 15.12
N PRO A 18 6.87 -4.84 16.04
CA PRO A 18 5.65 -5.62 16.19
C PRO A 18 4.45 -4.78 16.64
N SER A 19 4.67 -3.55 17.09
CA SER A 19 3.66 -2.58 17.50
C SER A 19 3.15 -1.67 16.39
N VAL A 20 3.72 -1.74 15.18
CA VAL A 20 3.27 -0.91 14.05
C VAL A 20 1.83 -1.24 13.70
N LYS A 21 0.98 -0.21 13.67
CA LYS A 21 -0.44 -0.30 13.28
C LYS A 21 -0.72 0.24 11.89
N GLU A 22 0.14 1.15 11.44
CA GLU A 22 0.00 1.86 10.18
C GLU A 22 1.37 1.98 9.49
N LEU A 23 1.38 1.73 8.19
CA LEU A 23 2.49 2.04 7.29
C LEU A 23 2.03 3.06 6.26
N SER A 24 2.85 4.08 5.99
CA SER A 24 2.59 5.04 4.93
C SER A 24 3.66 4.90 3.85
N PHE A 25 3.24 4.57 2.63
CA PHE A 25 4.12 4.51 1.47
C PHE A 25 3.90 5.74 0.61
N GLN A 26 4.95 6.52 0.42
CA GLN A 26 4.93 7.62 -0.53
C GLN A 26 5.41 7.10 -1.88
N VAL A 27 4.56 7.21 -2.91
CA VAL A 27 4.81 6.61 -4.22
C VAL A 27 4.54 7.59 -5.37
N ASN A 28 5.45 7.61 -6.34
CA ASN A 28 5.25 8.23 -7.63
C ASN A 28 4.77 7.17 -8.63
N LEU A 29 3.47 7.16 -8.91
CA LEU A 29 2.91 6.22 -9.88
C LEU A 29 3.25 6.56 -11.35
N ALA A 30 4.12 7.51 -11.64
CA ALA A 30 4.74 7.66 -12.95
C ALA A 30 6.06 6.88 -13.08
N VAL A 31 6.66 6.45 -11.96
CA VAL A 31 7.97 5.79 -11.93
C VAL A 31 7.79 4.27 -11.83
N ARG A 32 8.08 3.57 -12.93
CA ARG A 32 7.90 2.11 -13.05
C ARG A 32 8.65 1.31 -11.97
N GLU A 33 9.81 1.77 -11.54
CA GLU A 33 10.58 1.09 -10.49
C GLU A 33 9.87 1.16 -9.13
N GLN A 34 9.26 2.30 -8.81
CA GLN A 34 8.49 2.48 -7.59
C GLN A 34 7.19 1.66 -7.63
N HIS A 35 6.56 1.49 -8.80
CA HIS A 35 5.45 0.54 -8.98
C HIS A 35 5.85 -0.87 -8.57
N ARG A 36 6.96 -1.36 -9.14
CA ARG A 36 7.42 -2.73 -8.88
C ARG A 36 7.72 -2.93 -7.40
N ARG A 37 8.44 -1.99 -6.78
CA ARG A 37 8.76 -2.05 -5.34
C ARG A 37 7.50 -2.03 -4.47
N LEU A 38 6.50 -1.20 -4.81
CA LEU A 38 5.23 -1.16 -4.10
C LEU A 38 4.51 -2.52 -4.20
N VAL A 39 4.35 -3.06 -5.41
CA VAL A 39 3.69 -4.35 -5.66
C VAL A 39 4.40 -5.48 -4.92
N ASP A 40 5.73 -5.52 -4.97
CA ASP A 40 6.54 -6.51 -4.27
C ASP A 40 6.33 -6.39 -2.74
N CYS A 41 6.37 -5.17 -2.19
CA CYS A 41 6.20 -4.94 -0.75
C CYS A 41 4.81 -5.35 -0.27
N LEU A 42 3.75 -4.94 -0.97
CA LEU A 42 2.38 -5.35 -0.67
C LEU A 42 2.20 -6.88 -0.82
N GLY A 43 2.85 -7.48 -1.81
CA GLY A 43 2.89 -8.93 -2.00
C GLY A 43 3.50 -9.66 -0.80
N GLN A 44 4.66 -9.19 -0.32
CA GLN A 44 5.28 -9.74 0.89
C GLN A 44 4.39 -9.56 2.13
N LEU A 45 3.73 -8.41 2.29
CA LEU A 45 2.82 -8.11 3.41
C LEU A 45 1.55 -8.97 3.37
N SER A 46 1.08 -9.32 2.18
CA SER A 46 -0.08 -10.21 1.98
C SER A 46 0.22 -11.68 2.28
N SER A 47 1.49 -12.03 2.49
CA SER A 47 1.88 -13.41 2.79
C SER A 47 1.44 -13.80 4.20
N PRO A 48 0.78 -14.96 4.38
CA PRO A 48 0.35 -15.44 5.70
C PRO A 48 1.52 -15.74 6.67
N ARG A 49 2.76 -15.69 6.18
CA ARG A 49 3.98 -15.81 6.99
C ARG A 49 4.47 -14.48 7.59
N ALA A 50 3.86 -13.34 7.22
CA ALA A 50 4.26 -12.04 7.74
C ALA A 50 3.82 -11.91 9.23
N PRO A 51 4.74 -11.71 10.19
CA PRO A 51 4.43 -11.72 11.62
C PRO A 51 3.75 -10.43 12.13
N LEU A 52 3.21 -9.57 11.26
CA LEU A 52 2.75 -8.21 11.58
C LEU A 52 1.34 -8.20 12.15
N ARG A 53 1.14 -8.83 13.32
CA ARG A 53 -0.18 -8.98 13.96
C ARG A 53 -0.87 -7.66 14.32
N SER A 54 -0.11 -6.57 14.48
CA SER A 54 -0.65 -5.27 14.86
C SER A 54 -0.97 -4.37 13.66
N LEU A 55 -0.43 -4.67 12.47
CA LEU A 55 -0.61 -3.85 11.29
C LEU A 55 -2.06 -3.98 10.82
N SER A 56 -2.74 -2.86 10.63
CA SER A 56 -4.14 -2.81 10.20
C SER A 56 -4.38 -1.86 9.03
N VAL A 57 -3.46 -0.94 8.77
CA VAL A 57 -3.59 0.08 7.73
C VAL A 57 -2.29 0.22 6.96
N ILE A 58 -2.39 0.25 5.65
CA ILE A 58 -1.34 0.71 4.74
C ILE A 58 -1.92 1.91 3.99
N ARG A 59 -1.33 3.09 4.16
CA ARG A 59 -1.72 4.29 3.43
C ARG A 59 -0.78 4.48 2.25
N LEU A 60 -1.34 4.57 1.04
CA LEU A 60 -0.61 4.94 -0.15
C LEU A 60 -0.81 6.44 -0.38
N THR A 61 0.28 7.19 -0.32
CA THR A 61 0.27 8.62 -0.59
C THR A 61 1.06 8.92 -1.85
N SER A 62 0.62 9.91 -2.62
CA SER A 62 1.37 10.34 -3.79
C SER A 62 2.62 11.13 -3.38
N SER A 63 3.74 10.90 -4.05
CA SER A 63 4.93 11.76 -3.93
C SER A 63 4.88 13.00 -4.84
N THR A 64 3.78 13.19 -5.56
CA THR A 64 3.59 14.31 -6.51
C THR A 64 2.51 15.26 -6.00
N ILE A 65 2.26 16.36 -6.73
CA ILE A 65 1.19 17.30 -6.39
C ILE A 65 -0.21 16.70 -6.52
N ASP A 66 -0.36 15.63 -7.31
CA ASP A 66 -1.64 14.96 -7.50
C ASP A 66 -1.82 13.90 -6.41
N PRO A 67 -2.90 13.94 -5.60
CA PRO A 67 -3.14 12.90 -4.60
C PRO A 67 -3.38 11.55 -5.26
N PHE A 68 -2.92 10.49 -4.60
CA PHE A 68 -3.29 9.12 -4.94
C PHE A 68 -4.75 8.91 -4.56
N ARG A 69 -5.54 8.49 -5.54
CA ARG A 69 -6.96 8.18 -5.38
C ARG A 69 -7.27 6.91 -6.12
N TRP A 70 -7.91 5.94 -5.45
CA TRP A 70 -8.20 4.63 -6.04
C TRP A 70 -8.93 4.72 -7.39
N TRP A 71 -9.89 5.65 -7.53
CA TRP A 71 -10.65 5.80 -8.77
C TRP A 71 -9.85 6.38 -9.95
N THR A 72 -8.65 6.94 -9.70
CA THR A 72 -7.83 7.57 -10.75
C THR A 72 -6.80 6.62 -11.35
N ILE A 73 -6.52 5.49 -10.70
CA ILE A 73 -5.38 4.64 -11.07
C ILE A 73 -5.59 3.92 -12.40
N SER A 74 -6.82 3.52 -12.72
CA SER A 74 -7.18 2.89 -14.00
C SER A 74 -6.91 3.81 -15.20
N ASN A 75 -7.09 5.12 -15.02
CA ASN A 75 -6.78 6.13 -16.05
C ASN A 75 -5.27 6.26 -16.30
N ARG A 76 -4.43 5.91 -15.31
CA ARG A 76 -2.96 5.94 -15.44
C ARG A 76 -2.41 4.61 -15.95
N SER A 77 -2.92 3.49 -15.43
CA SER A 77 -2.54 2.14 -15.83
C SER A 77 -3.58 1.12 -15.36
N ILE A 78 -4.27 0.50 -16.32
CA ILE A 78 -5.26 -0.56 -16.04
C ILE A 78 -4.60 -1.78 -15.40
N ALA A 79 -3.40 -2.16 -15.86
CA ALA A 79 -2.66 -3.30 -15.32
C ALA A 79 -2.29 -3.07 -13.84
N LEU A 80 -1.75 -1.90 -13.52
CA LEU A 80 -1.38 -1.56 -12.14
C LEU A 80 -2.63 -1.46 -11.24
N ALA A 81 -3.74 -0.92 -11.76
CA ALA A 81 -5.00 -0.90 -11.05
C ALA A 81 -5.42 -2.32 -10.62
N GLY A 82 -5.40 -3.27 -11.56
CA GLY A 82 -5.74 -4.66 -11.28
C GLY A 82 -4.81 -5.32 -10.25
N GLU A 83 -3.50 -5.08 -10.35
CA GLU A 83 -2.51 -5.60 -9.39
C GLU A 83 -2.74 -5.05 -7.98
N LEU A 84 -2.86 -3.73 -7.82
CA LEU A 84 -3.07 -3.11 -6.50
C LEU A 84 -4.42 -3.49 -5.90
N MET A 85 -5.48 -3.60 -6.70
CA MET A 85 -6.78 -4.07 -6.22
C MET A 85 -6.69 -5.51 -5.70
N THR A 86 -6.06 -6.41 -6.47
CA THR A 86 -5.88 -7.81 -6.08
C THR A 86 -5.11 -7.93 -4.76
N LEU A 87 -4.01 -7.19 -4.62
CA LEU A 87 -3.21 -7.17 -3.40
C LEU A 87 -3.97 -6.56 -2.22
N SER A 88 -4.70 -5.47 -2.45
CA SER A 88 -5.52 -4.85 -1.40
C SER A 88 -6.59 -5.80 -0.87
N MET A 89 -7.19 -6.64 -1.72
CA MET A 89 -8.17 -7.64 -1.29
C MET A 89 -7.52 -8.73 -0.44
N ARG A 90 -6.36 -9.26 -0.87
CA ARG A 90 -5.60 -10.26 -0.10
C ARG A 90 -5.16 -9.74 1.26
N LEU A 91 -4.73 -8.48 1.33
CA LEU A 91 -4.38 -7.82 2.59
C LEU A 91 -5.61 -7.67 3.51
N ALA A 92 -6.77 -7.37 2.94
CA ALA A 92 -8.01 -7.26 3.70
C ALA A 92 -8.45 -8.61 4.33
N GLU A 93 -8.19 -9.73 3.65
CA GLU A 93 -8.45 -11.08 4.20
C GLU A 93 -7.67 -11.36 5.50
N VAL A 94 -6.52 -10.70 5.68
CA VAL A 94 -5.70 -10.78 6.90
C VAL A 94 -5.86 -9.56 7.82
N GLY A 95 -6.87 -8.72 7.57
CA GLY A 95 -7.23 -7.57 8.42
C GLY A 95 -6.44 -6.29 8.16
N ILE A 96 -5.70 -6.21 7.05
CA ILE A 96 -4.92 -5.02 6.65
C ILE A 96 -5.65 -4.28 5.53
N HIS A 97 -5.99 -3.01 5.76
CA HIS A 97 -6.66 -2.18 4.76
C HIS A 97 -5.66 -1.28 4.02
N VAL A 98 -5.70 -1.30 2.68
CA VAL A 98 -4.93 -0.35 1.87
C VAL A 98 -5.81 0.86 1.56
N THR A 99 -5.35 2.04 1.98
CA THR A 99 -6.07 3.31 1.88
C THR A 99 -5.34 4.29 0.97
N ASP A 100 -6.08 5.22 0.38
CA ASP A 100 -5.52 6.32 -0.41
C ASP A 100 -5.28 7.60 0.41
N ASP A 101 -4.89 8.70 -0.23
CA ASP A 101 -4.62 9.99 0.45
C ASP A 101 -5.86 10.56 1.20
N GLU A 102 -7.07 10.07 0.92
CA GLU A 102 -8.32 10.48 1.57
C GLU A 102 -8.81 9.45 2.60
N ASP A 103 -7.96 8.51 3.03
CA ASP A 103 -8.30 7.37 3.88
C ASP A 103 -9.40 6.46 3.29
N LYS A 104 -9.58 6.50 1.96
CA LYS A 104 -10.56 5.66 1.30
C LYS A 104 -9.96 4.30 0.98
N TRP A 105 -10.74 3.28 1.28
CA TRP A 105 -10.45 1.90 0.93
C TRP A 105 -11.39 1.46 -0.19
N MET A 106 -10.87 0.65 -1.11
CA MET A 106 -11.59 0.08 -2.26
C MET A 106 -12.96 -0.52 -1.90
N ALA A 107 -13.12 -1.21 -0.76
CA ALA A 107 -14.39 -1.82 -0.38
C ALA A 107 -15.47 -0.83 0.11
N ARG A 108 -15.11 0.45 0.34
CA ARG A 108 -16.03 1.53 0.70
C ARG A 108 -16.42 2.43 -0.49
N LEU A 109 -16.01 2.09 -1.71
CA LEU A 109 -16.40 2.78 -2.93
C LEU A 109 -17.72 2.26 -3.54
N GLY A 110 -18.46 1.45 -2.78
CA GLY A 110 -19.79 0.92 -3.12
C GLY A 110 -20.88 1.49 -2.23
#